data_AF-A0A4V0YZV1-F1
#
_entry.id   AF-A0A4V0YZV1-F1
#
_cell.length_a   1.000
_cell.length_b   1.000
_cell.length_c   1.000
_cell.angle_alpha   90.00
_cell.angle_beta   90.00
_cell.angle_gamma   90.00
#
_symmetry.space_group_name_H-M   'P 1'
#
loop_
_entity.id
_entity.type
_entity.pdbx_description
1 polymer ?
#
loop_
_entity_poly.entity_id
_entity_poly.type
_entity_poly.pdbx_seq_one_letter_code
_entity_poly.pdbx_strand_id
1 'polypeptide(L)' 'MLQATNLGYPPLSWQRGLKKTREQFWSARICEQDLLTRAVTLCKQHWLVQQQPGLQQIPSNDFSL' A
#
# COMPACT_ATOMS: atom_id res chain seq x y z
N MET A 1 -8.74 22.18 -18.25
CA MET A 1 -9.21 20.95 -17.56
C MET A 1 -8.73 21.01 -16.13
N LEU A 2 -9.58 20.69 -15.16
CA LEU A 2 -9.20 20.59 -13.74
C LEU A 2 -8.67 19.17 -13.47
N GLN A 3 -7.58 19.06 -12.72
CA GLN A 3 -6.97 17.79 -12.34
C GLN A 3 -7.02 17.63 -10.82
N ALA A 4 -7.54 16.49 -10.36
CA ALA A 4 -7.48 16.09 -8.96
C ALA A 4 -6.22 15.26 -8.70
N THR A 5 -5.54 15.54 -7.59
CA THR A 5 -4.30 14.87 -7.17
C THR A 5 -4.28 14.73 -5.65
N ASN A 6 -3.54 13.75 -5.13
CA ASN A 6 -3.25 13.59 -3.72
C ASN A 6 -1.74 13.36 -3.50
N LEU A 7 -1.25 13.76 -2.33
CA LEU A 7 0.18 13.69 -2.01
C LEU A 7 0.60 12.34 -1.41
N GLY A 8 -0.37 11.48 -1.11
CA GLY A 8 -0.15 10.15 -0.54
C GLY A 8 -1.47 9.50 -0.13
N TYR A 9 -1.44 8.18 0.02
CA TYR A 9 -2.56 7.36 0.40
C TYR A 9 -2.23 6.50 1.62
N PRO A 10 -3.07 6.47 2.66
CA PRO A 10 -2.73 5.82 3.92
C PRO A 10 -2.57 4.30 3.76
N PRO A 11 -1.38 3.73 4.05
CA PRO A 11 -1.09 2.30 3.83
C PRO A 11 -1.75 1.36 4.85
N LEU A 12 -2.40 1.94 5.87
CA LEU A 12 -2.97 1.24 7.03
C LEU A 12 -4.47 0.91 6.89
N SER A 13 -5.10 1.34 5.80
CA SER A 13 -6.51 1.72 5.82
C SER A 13 -7.53 0.60 5.68
N TRP A 14 -7.21 -0.57 5.09
CA TRP A 14 -8.27 -1.58 4.93
C TRP A 14 -8.43 -2.53 6.13
N GLN A 15 -7.36 -3.07 6.71
CA GLN A 15 -7.44 -4.01 7.86
C GLN A 15 -6.16 -4.08 8.72
N ARG A 16 -5.35 -3.01 8.70
CA ARG A 16 -3.97 -3.03 9.25
C ARG A 16 -3.11 -4.16 8.63
N GLY A 17 -3.34 -4.49 7.35
CA GLY A 17 -2.70 -5.62 6.68
C GLY A 17 -1.17 -5.56 6.75
N LEU A 18 -0.59 -4.39 6.44
CA LEU A 18 0.86 -4.18 6.51
C LEU A 18 1.42 -4.33 7.92
N LYS A 19 0.75 -3.73 8.91
CA LYS A 19 1.14 -3.84 10.32
C LYS A 19 1.23 -5.31 10.75
N LYS A 20 0.21 -6.11 10.44
CA LYS A 20 0.16 -7.53 10.79
C LYS A 20 1.28 -8.32 10.11
N THR A 21 1.51 -8.10 8.83
CA THR A 21 2.59 -8.76 8.08
C THR A 21 3.96 -8.40 8.65
N ARG A 22 4.17 -7.13 9.04
CA ARG A 22 5.41 -6.70 9.66
C ARG A 22 5.63 -7.30 11.04
N GLU A 23 4.58 -7.36 11.86
CA GLU A 23 4.63 -8.05 13.16
C GLU A 23 4.90 -9.56 13.00
N GLN A 24 4.36 -10.20 11.95
CA GLN A 24 4.67 -11.59 11.62
C GLN A 24 6.14 -11.77 11.19
N PHE A 25 6.68 -10.85 10.41
CA PHE A 25 8.09 -10.87 10.01
C PHE A 25 9.01 -10.71 11.22
N TRP A 26 8.76 -9.72 12.09
CA TRP A 26 9.55 -9.52 13.31
C TRP A 26 9.46 -10.68 14.31
N SER A 27 8.34 -11.41 14.30
CA SER A 27 8.18 -12.64 15.09
C SER A 27 8.69 -13.90 14.38
N ALA A 28 9.42 -13.76 13.27
CA ALA A 28 9.97 -14.84 12.44
C ALA A 28 8.93 -15.86 11.94
N ARG A 29 7.67 -15.45 11.82
CA ARG A 29 6.55 -16.30 11.34
C ARG A 29 6.44 -16.35 9.82
N ILE A 30 7.04 -15.38 9.13
CA ILE A 30 7.10 -15.29 7.67
C ILE A 30 8.51 -14.86 7.26
N CYS A 31 8.90 -15.13 6.02
CA CYS A 31 10.19 -14.70 5.51
C CYS A 31 10.13 -13.30 4.89
N GLU A 32 11.29 -12.72 4.59
CA GLU A 32 11.39 -11.41 3.92
C GLU A 32 10.66 -11.40 2.58
N GLN A 33 10.74 -12.50 1.82
CA GLN A 33 10.05 -12.64 0.53
C GLN A 33 8.53 -12.50 0.68
N ASP A 34 7.96 -13.04 1.75
CA ASP A 34 6.52 -12.93 2.05
C ASP A 34 6.14 -11.49 2.40
N LEU A 35 6.97 -10.81 3.20
CA LEU A 35 6.77 -9.40 3.56
C LEU A 35 6.77 -8.52 2.30
N LEU A 36 7.76 -8.68 1.43
CA LEU A 36 7.89 -7.91 0.19
C LEU A 36 6.72 -8.19 -0.78
N THR A 37 6.37 -9.46 -0.96
CA THR A 37 5.23 -9.87 -1.81
C THR A 37 3.92 -9.24 -1.33
N ARG A 38 3.72 -9.22 -0.01
CA ARG A 38 2.52 -8.61 0.58
C ARG A 38 2.52 -7.10 0.43
N ALA A 39 3.66 -6.44 0.60
CA ALA A 39 3.80 -5.00 0.42
C ALA A 39 3.47 -4.57 -1.02
N VAL A 40 4.04 -5.26 -2.02
CA VAL A 40 3.73 -5.03 -3.44
C VAL A 40 2.24 -5.21 -3.73
N THR A 41 1.63 -6.25 -3.16
CA THR A 41 0.19 -6.50 -3.32
C THR A 41 -0.66 -5.35 -2.75
N LEU A 42 -0.29 -4.81 -1.58
CA LEU A 42 -0.97 -3.68 -0.97
C LEU A 42 -0.80 -2.39 -1.78
N CYS A 43 0.42 -2.09 -2.27
CA CYS A 43 0.65 -0.94 -3.16
C CYS A 43 -0.25 -1.01 -4.40
N LYS A 44 -0.32 -2.18 -5.05
CA LYS A 44 -1.19 -2.39 -6.21
C LYS A 44 -2.66 -2.13 -5.89
N GLN A 45 -3.14 -2.62 -4.74
CA GLN A 45 -4.52 -2.38 -4.31
C GLN A 45 -4.79 -0.89 -4.07
N HIS A 46 -3.85 -0.16 -3.43
CA HIS A 46 -3.99 1.28 -3.21
C HIS A 46 -4.05 2.07 -4.52
N TRP A 47 -3.22 1.72 -5.51
CA TRP A 47 -3.27 2.37 -6.82
C TRP A 47 -4.59 2.10 -7.53
N LEU A 48 -5.08 0.85 -7.51
CA LEU A 48 -6.36 0.51 -8.13
C LEU A 48 -7.54 1.25 -7.49
N VAL A 49 -7.57 1.37 -6.15
CA VAL A 49 -8.61 2.12 -5.43
C VAL A 49 -8.59 3.60 -5.79
N GLN A 50 -7.42 4.18 -6.02
CA GLN A 50 -7.29 5.59 -6.43
C GLN A 50 -7.60 5.79 -7.92
N GLN A 51 -7.30 4.80 -8.76
CA GLN A 51 -7.61 4.83 -10.19
C GLN A 51 -9.10 4.73 -10.47
N GLN A 52 -9.83 3.90 -9.71
CA GLN A 52 -11.28 3.67 -9.89
C GLN A 52 -12.14 4.96 -9.91
N PRO A 53 -11.97 5.94 -9.00
CA PRO A 53 -12.71 7.21 -9.04
C PRO A 53 -12.21 8.18 -10.13
N GLY A 54 -11.26 7.78 -10.99
CA GLY A 54 -10.77 8.59 -12.10
C GLY A 54 -9.61 9.52 -11.75
N LEU A 55 -8.87 9.25 -10.67
CA LEU A 55 -7.67 10.02 -10.32
C LEU A 55 -6.58 9.79 -11.39
N GLN A 56 -6.14 10.88 -12.03
CA GLN A 56 -5.17 10.81 -13.14
C GLN A 56 -3.73 10.80 -12.64
N GLN A 57 -3.48 11.37 -11.46
CA GLN A 57 -2.17 11.41 -10.82
C GLN A 57 -2.24 10.63 -9.52
N ILE A 58 -1.60 9.46 -9.51
CA ILE A 58 -1.55 8.58 -8.35
C ILE A 58 -0.14 8.67 -7.74
N PRO A 59 -0.01 8.98 -6.45
CA PRO A 59 1.27 9.08 -5.78
C PRO A 59 1.93 7.72 -5.69
N SER A 60 3.26 7.77 -5.70
CA SER A 60 4.14 6.64 -5.47
C SER A 60 5.14 7.02 -4.40
N ASN A 61 5.76 6.02 -3.76
CA ASN A 61 6.73 6.21 -2.67
C ASN A 61 6.16 6.85 -1.39
N ASP A 62 4.83 6.93 -1.28
CA ASP A 62 4.07 7.30 -0.08
C ASP A 62 3.94 6.13 0.92
N PHE A 63 4.63 5.02 0.63
CA PHE A 63 4.62 3.77 1.36
C PHE A 63 5.99 3.51 2.02
N SER A 64 5.98 3.04 3.28
CA SER A 64 7.16 2.55 4.00
C SER A 64 6.88 1.20 4.62
N LEU A 65 7.86 0.29 4.51
CA LEU A 65 7.90 -0.96 5.28
C LEU A 65 8.18 -0.68 6.75
#